data_AF-A0A7R9YXN5-F1
#
_entry.id   AF-A0A7R9YXN5-F1
#
_cell.length_a   1.000
_cell.length_b   1.000
_cell.length_c   1.000
_cell.angle_alpha   90.00
_cell.angle_beta   90.00
_cell.angle_gamma   90.00
#
_symmetry.space_group_name_H-M   'P 1'
#
loop_
_entity.id
_entity.type
_entity.pdbx_description
1 polymer ?
#
loop_
_entity_poly.entity_id
_entity_poly.type
_entity_poly.pdbx_seq_one_letter_code
_entity_poly.pdbx_strand_id
1 'polypeptide(L)'
;RLAISDPPFECRRGNCLTCAGRHAEGSATSNLRRGEDGLSPYLSEEVRGLGYVLTCSSYVEGDGVKLDLGSNSDAWEDVHTSRLQSPETERTGLAAQAKLMRLTAEGNVPRWVQKTEEALKITETGDDNEP
;
A
#
# COMPACT_ATOMS: atom_id res chain seq x y z
N ARG A 1 -29.13 6.95 -17.97
CA ARG A 1 -28.08 5.96 -18.31
C ARG A 1 -26.77 6.72 -18.39
N LEU A 2 -25.83 6.48 -17.48
CA LEU A 2 -24.45 6.99 -17.60
C LEU A 2 -23.84 6.32 -18.84
N ALA A 3 -23.76 7.05 -19.95
CA ALA A 3 -23.17 6.56 -21.19
C ALA A 3 -21.66 6.78 -21.13
N ILE A 4 -20.97 5.89 -20.41
CA ILE A 4 -19.52 5.69 -20.53
C ILE A 4 -19.34 4.38 -21.27
N SER A 5 -18.52 4.40 -22.32
CA SER A 5 -18.36 3.36 -23.34
C SER A 5 -17.58 2.13 -22.88
N ASP A 6 -17.96 1.55 -21.73
CA ASP A 6 -17.27 0.50 -20.95
C ASP A 6 -16.32 1.05 -19.86
N PRO A 7 -16.86 1.47 -18.69
CA PRO A 7 -16.03 1.54 -17.49
C PRO A 7 -15.36 0.19 -17.23
N PRO A 8 -14.15 0.13 -16.67
CA PRO A 8 -13.45 -1.14 -16.51
C PRO A 8 -14.18 -1.97 -15.43
N PHE A 9 -15.01 -2.92 -15.83
CA PHE A 9 -15.72 -3.85 -14.93
C PHE A 9 -15.26 -5.27 -15.25
N GLU A 10 -14.67 -5.97 -14.29
CA GLU A 10 -14.36 -7.39 -14.48
C GLU A 10 -15.48 -8.27 -13.94
N CYS A 11 -15.95 -8.02 -12.70
CA CYS A 11 -16.92 -8.90 -12.05
C CYS A 11 -18.40 -8.54 -12.27
N ARG A 12 -18.72 -7.27 -12.53
CA ARG A 12 -20.09 -6.70 -12.59
C ARG A 12 -21.02 -7.07 -11.42
N ARG A 13 -20.44 -7.38 -10.25
CA ARG A 13 -21.17 -7.79 -9.02
C ARG A 13 -20.69 -7.06 -7.77
N GLY A 14 -19.84 -6.05 -7.93
CA GLY A 14 -19.24 -5.32 -6.81
C GLY A 14 -18.18 -6.12 -6.04
N ASN A 15 -17.70 -7.26 -6.54
CA ASN A 15 -16.70 -8.10 -5.84
C ASN A 15 -15.24 -7.72 -6.13
N CYS A 16 -15.03 -6.73 -7.01
CA CYS A 16 -13.70 -6.24 -7.39
C CYS A 16 -13.70 -4.72 -7.39
N LEU A 17 -12.51 -4.13 -7.39
CA LEU A 17 -12.31 -2.67 -7.38
C LEU A 17 -12.17 -2.07 -8.78
N THR A 18 -12.27 -2.89 -9.84
CA THR A 18 -12.03 -2.43 -11.22
C THR A 18 -12.96 -1.28 -11.60
N CYS A 19 -14.24 -1.36 -11.19
CA CYS A 19 -15.25 -0.36 -11.51
C CYS A 19 -15.28 0.84 -10.53
N ALA A 20 -14.26 0.97 -9.68
CA ALA A 20 -14.18 2.04 -8.72
C ALA A 20 -14.07 3.39 -9.42
N GLY A 21 -14.89 4.33 -8.96
CA GLY A 21 -14.72 5.75 -9.17
C GLY A 21 -14.78 6.49 -7.85
N ARG A 22 -14.54 7.80 -7.88
CA ARG A 22 -14.60 8.67 -6.71
C ARG A 22 -15.54 9.84 -6.98
N HIS A 23 -16.19 10.36 -5.95
CA HIS A 23 -16.94 11.60 -6.11
C HIS A 23 -15.98 12.75 -6.43
N ALA A 24 -16.25 13.46 -7.53
CA ALA A 24 -15.55 14.70 -7.87
C ALA A 24 -15.95 15.83 -6.91
N GLU A 25 -15.19 16.92 -6.89
CA GLU A 25 -15.51 18.09 -6.07
C GLU A 25 -16.90 18.66 -6.43
N GLY A 26 -17.71 18.93 -5.41
CA GLY A 26 -19.08 19.43 -5.57
C GLY A 26 -20.09 18.39 -6.11
N SER A 27 -19.75 17.11 -6.11
CA SER A 27 -20.67 16.02 -6.48
C SER A 27 -21.78 15.84 -5.46
N ALA A 28 -23.02 15.63 -5.91
CA ALA A 28 -24.17 15.37 -5.05
C ALA A 28 -24.12 13.93 -4.49
N THR A 29 -23.34 13.70 -3.44
CA THR A 29 -23.12 12.37 -2.83
C THR A 29 -24.40 11.70 -2.35
N SER A 30 -25.37 12.48 -1.85
CA SER A 30 -26.68 11.97 -1.38
C SER A 30 -27.54 11.38 -2.50
N ASN A 31 -27.26 11.72 -3.76
CA ASN A 31 -28.05 11.29 -4.91
C ASN A 31 -27.52 9.98 -5.52
N LEU A 32 -26.49 9.37 -4.92
CA LEU A 32 -25.98 8.07 -5.32
C LEU A 32 -26.27 7.04 -4.23
N ARG A 33 -27.05 6.02 -4.57
CA ARG A 33 -27.36 4.92 -3.68
C ARG A 33 -26.50 3.71 -4.04
N ARG A 34 -25.83 3.16 -3.03
CA ARG A 34 -25.10 1.90 -3.15
C ARG A 34 -26.10 0.74 -3.01
N GLY A 35 -26.07 -0.17 -3.98
CA GLY A 35 -26.74 -1.46 -3.90
C GLY A 35 -25.91 -2.48 -3.13
N GLU A 36 -26.30 -3.75 -3.20
CA GLU A 36 -25.50 -4.84 -2.64
C GLU A 36 -24.23 -5.06 -3.48
N ASP A 37 -23.09 -5.14 -2.80
CA ASP A 37 -21.83 -5.63 -3.36
C ASP A 37 -21.41 -6.91 -2.63
N GLY A 38 -20.55 -7.72 -3.26
CA GLY A 38 -19.98 -8.90 -2.62
C GLY A 38 -18.52 -8.71 -2.20
N LEU A 39 -18.12 -7.49 -1.82
CA LEU A 39 -16.91 -7.33 -1.00
C LEU A 39 -17.17 -7.91 0.40
N SER A 40 -16.10 -8.25 1.13
CA SER A 40 -16.27 -8.55 2.55
C SER A 40 -16.81 -7.30 3.27
N PRO A 41 -17.60 -7.45 4.35
CA PRO A 41 -18.22 -6.30 5.04
C PRO A 41 -17.20 -5.23 5.43
N TYR A 42 -16.06 -5.64 5.98
CA TYR A 42 -14.96 -4.74 6.31
C TYR A 42 -14.46 -3.94 5.10
N LEU A 43 -14.20 -4.61 3.98
CA LEU A 43 -13.67 -3.99 2.78
C LEU A 43 -14.70 -3.04 2.14
N SER A 44 -15.98 -3.44 2.18
CA SER A 44 -17.09 -2.63 1.71
C SER A 44 -17.20 -1.30 2.48
N GLU A 45 -17.02 -1.35 3.80
CA GLU A 45 -17.00 -0.18 4.68
C GLU A 45 -15.77 0.70 4.47
N GLU A 46 -14.59 0.12 4.26
CA GLU A 46 -13.34 0.84 4.03
C GLU A 46 -13.39 1.61 2.71
N VAL A 47 -13.78 0.94 1.61
CA VAL A 47 -14.02 1.55 0.30
C VAL A 47 -15.01 2.72 0.43
N ARG A 48 -16.07 2.54 1.22
CA ARG A 48 -17.06 3.61 1.50
C ARG A 48 -16.44 4.77 2.26
N GLY A 49 -15.70 4.48 3.33
CA GLY A 49 -15.09 5.49 4.20
C GLY A 49 -14.08 6.37 3.46
N LEU A 50 -13.40 5.80 2.47
CA LEU A 50 -12.46 6.50 1.59
C LEU A 50 -13.14 7.33 0.47
N GLY A 51 -14.48 7.21 0.34
CA GLY A 51 -15.27 7.95 -0.64
C GLY A 51 -15.28 7.33 -2.03
N TYR A 52 -14.89 6.06 -2.17
CA TYR A 52 -14.97 5.31 -3.41
C TYR A 52 -16.37 4.76 -3.66
N VAL A 53 -16.72 4.67 -4.93
CA VAL A 53 -18.00 4.18 -5.44
C VAL A 53 -17.76 3.05 -6.42
N LEU A 54 -18.38 1.89 -6.17
CA LEU A 54 -18.40 0.80 -7.13
C LEU A 54 -19.53 1.04 -8.12
N THR A 55 -19.19 1.49 -9.33
CA THR A 55 -20.19 1.91 -10.33
C THR A 55 -21.07 0.77 -10.84
N CYS A 56 -20.60 -0.49 -10.77
CA CYS A 56 -21.39 -1.64 -11.19
C CYS A 56 -22.46 -2.09 -10.19
N SER A 57 -22.39 -1.63 -8.94
CA SER A 57 -23.32 -1.97 -7.85
C SER A 57 -23.94 -0.72 -7.21
N SER A 58 -23.88 0.43 -7.89
CA SER A 58 -24.46 1.69 -7.42
C SER A 58 -25.37 2.29 -8.48
N TYR A 59 -26.37 3.06 -8.05
CA TYR A 59 -27.32 3.72 -8.94
C TYR A 59 -27.59 5.15 -8.49
N VAL A 60 -27.91 6.00 -9.46
CA VAL A 60 -28.17 7.43 -9.26
C VAL A 60 -29.67 7.65 -9.08
N GLU A 61 -30.06 8.31 -7.99
CA GLU A 61 -31.45 8.64 -7.64
C GLU A 61 -31.80 10.12 -7.90
N GLY A 62 -30.83 10.95 -8.27
CA GLY A 62 -31.05 12.38 -8.55
C GLY A 62 -29.91 13.01 -9.35
N ASP A 63 -30.08 14.27 -9.74
CA ASP A 63 -29.12 14.97 -10.58
C ASP A 63 -27.86 15.43 -9.80
N GLY A 64 -26.82 15.85 -10.54
CA GLY A 64 -25.63 16.45 -9.95
C GLY A 64 -24.58 15.48 -9.43
N VAL A 65 -24.76 14.16 -9.65
CA VAL A 65 -23.70 13.17 -9.39
C VAL A 65 -22.60 13.30 -10.43
N LYS A 66 -21.40 13.60 -9.96
CA LYS A 66 -20.16 13.65 -10.74
C LYS A 66 -19.18 12.64 -10.16
N LEU A 67 -18.70 11.73 -11.00
CA LEU A 67 -17.74 10.70 -10.60
C LEU A 67 -16.49 10.81 -11.47
N ASP A 68 -15.34 10.82 -10.82
CA ASP A 68 -14.05 10.58 -11.46
C ASP A 68 -13.89 9.06 -11.61
N LEU A 69 -13.78 8.59 -12.84
CA LEU A 69 -13.63 7.17 -13.15
C LEU A 69 -12.15 6.79 -13.27
N GLY A 70 -11.87 5.49 -13.23
CA GLY A 70 -10.51 4.99 -13.37
C GLY A 70 -9.70 5.07 -12.07
N SER A 71 -10.37 5.24 -10.93
CA SER A 71 -9.75 5.26 -9.60
C SER A 71 -9.54 3.84 -9.03
N ASN A 72 -9.38 2.83 -9.88
CA ASN A 72 -9.24 1.44 -9.47
C ASN A 72 -7.90 1.15 -8.81
N SER A 73 -6.81 1.70 -9.35
CA SER A 73 -5.48 1.62 -8.76
C SER A 73 -5.45 2.34 -7.40
N ASP A 74 -5.96 3.58 -7.35
CA ASP A 74 -6.02 4.37 -6.12
C ASP A 74 -6.87 3.65 -5.05
N ALA A 75 -8.02 3.11 -5.43
CA ALA A 75 -8.86 2.34 -4.52
C ALA A 75 -8.16 1.08 -4.01
N TRP A 76 -7.36 0.41 -4.87
CA TRP A 76 -6.57 -0.73 -4.43
C TRP A 76 -5.49 -0.31 -3.42
N GLU A 77 -4.75 0.75 -3.71
CA GLU A 77 -3.67 1.27 -2.88
C GLU A 77 -4.18 1.77 -1.53
N ASP A 78 -5.24 2.58 -1.51
CA ASP A 78 -5.77 3.11 -0.26
C ASP A 78 -6.31 2.00 0.64
N VAL A 79 -6.87 0.94 0.06
CA VAL A 79 -7.46 -0.16 0.82
C VAL A 79 -6.41 -1.16 1.31
N HIS A 80 -5.40 -1.47 0.50
CA HIS A 80 -4.43 -2.51 0.84
C HIS A 80 -3.14 -1.97 1.47
N THR A 81 -2.75 -0.75 1.13
CA THR A 81 -1.47 -0.15 1.59
C THR A 81 -1.64 0.77 2.79
N SER A 82 -2.83 1.35 3.04
CA SER A 82 -3.05 2.24 4.20
C SER A 82 -2.70 1.58 5.53
N ARG A 83 -3.02 0.29 5.69
CA ARG A 83 -2.67 -0.51 6.88
C ARG A 83 -1.17 -0.68 7.08
N LEU A 84 -0.41 -0.70 5.98
CA LEU A 84 1.04 -0.82 5.99
C LEU A 84 1.74 0.53 6.25
N GLN A 85 1.04 1.63 5.97
CA GLN A 85 1.53 3.00 6.13
C GLN A 85 1.16 3.62 7.49
N SER A 86 0.58 2.86 8.42
CA SER A 86 0.31 3.38 9.76
C SER A 86 1.63 3.70 10.50
N PRO A 87 1.72 4.80 11.27
CA PRO A 87 2.92 5.13 12.04
C PRO A 87 3.35 4.02 13.00
N GLU A 88 2.40 3.23 13.49
CA GLU A 88 2.64 2.08 14.36
C GLU A 88 3.24 0.90 13.58
N THR A 89 2.73 0.63 12.38
CA THR A 89 3.29 -0.38 11.47
C THR A 89 4.70 -0.01 11.06
N GLU A 90 4.95 1.26 10.73
CA GLU A 90 6.28 1.77 10.39
C GLU A 90 7.25 1.64 11.57
N ARG A 91 6.85 2.09 12.77
CA ARG A 91 7.67 1.96 13.98
C ARG A 91 8.02 0.50 14.28
N THR A 92 7.06 -0.40 14.12
CA THR A 92 7.27 -1.85 14.32
C THR A 92 8.22 -2.42 13.28
N GLY A 93 8.08 -2.02 12.00
CA GLY A 93 8.98 -2.39 10.91
C GLY A 93 10.42 -1.95 11.17
N LEU A 94 10.62 -0.70 11.58
CA LEU A 94 11.94 -0.15 11.93
C LEU A 94 12.56 -0.87 13.13
N ALA A 95 11.76 -1.17 14.17
CA ALA A 95 12.24 -1.90 15.34
C ALA A 95 12.68 -3.33 14.97
N ALA A 96 11.91 -4.02 14.12
CA ALA A 96 12.27 -5.34 13.61
C ALA A 96 13.54 -5.30 12.76
N GLN A 97 13.68 -4.31 11.87
CA GLN A 97 14.88 -4.12 11.04
C GLN A 97 16.12 -3.87 11.91
N ALA A 98 16.04 -2.99 12.90
CA ALA A 98 17.13 -2.72 13.83
C ALA A 98 17.56 -3.97 14.60
N LYS A 99 16.59 -4.79 15.05
CA LYS A 99 16.87 -6.06 15.71
C LYS A 99 17.58 -7.04 14.77
N LEU A 100 17.14 -7.16 13.52
CA LEU A 100 17.78 -8.02 12.54
C LEU A 100 19.22 -7.58 12.25
N MET A 101 19.46 -6.27 12.11
CA MET A 101 20.81 -5.74 11.91
C MET A 101 21.73 -6.10 13.08
N ARG A 102 21.24 -5.99 14.33
CA ARG A 102 22.00 -6.39 15.53
C ARG A 102 22.31 -7.88 15.54
N LEU A 103 21.31 -8.74 15.32
CA LEU A 103 21.51 -10.19 15.27
C LEU A 103 22.51 -10.59 14.18
N THR A 104 22.42 -9.93 13.02
CA THR A 104 23.35 -10.16 11.91
C THR A 104 24.77 -9.71 12.27
N ALA A 105 24.90 -8.55 12.91
CA ALA A 105 26.18 -8.04 13.40
C ALA A 105 26.82 -8.98 14.44
N GLU A 106 26.05 -9.38 15.45
CA GLU A 106 26.47 -10.30 16.51
C GLU A 106 26.89 -11.66 15.95
N GLY A 107 26.14 -12.20 14.99
CA GLY A 107 26.51 -13.46 14.32
C GLY A 107 27.79 -13.37 13.48
N ASN A 108 28.20 -12.17 13.05
CA ASN A 108 29.41 -11.94 12.25
C ASN A 108 30.65 -11.61 13.09
N VAL A 109 30.54 -11.55 14.42
CA VAL A 109 31.67 -11.24 15.32
C VAL A 109 32.91 -12.10 15.04
N PRO A 110 32.83 -13.44 14.87
CA PRO A 110 34.02 -14.26 14.59
C PRO A 110 34.74 -13.84 13.30
N ARG A 111 33.96 -13.50 12.26
CA ARG A 111 34.48 -13.02 10.98
C ARG A 111 35.14 -11.64 11.11
N TRP A 112 34.58 -10.76 11.94
CA TRP A 112 35.18 -9.45 12.21
C TRP A 112 36.49 -9.56 12.98
N VAL A 113 36.54 -10.42 14.00
CA VAL A 113 37.76 -10.71 14.75
C VAL A 113 38.84 -11.22 13.81
N GLN A 114 38.54 -12.25 13.01
CA GLN A 114 39.50 -12.81 12.05
C GLN A 114 40.04 -11.74 11.08
N LYS A 115 39.16 -10.95 10.45
CA LYS A 115 39.58 -9.88 9.53
C LYS A 115 40.43 -8.82 10.21
N THR A 116 40.13 -8.50 11.47
CA THR A 116 40.87 -7.50 12.23
C THR A 116 42.26 -8.03 12.59
N GLU A 117 42.37 -9.29 13.01
CA GLU A 117 43.65 -9.96 13.25
C GLU A 117 44.50 -10.08 11.98
N GLU A 118 43.88 -10.40 10.83
CA GLU A 118 44.56 -10.41 9.53
C GLU A 118 45.08 -9.02 9.14
N ALA A 119 44.28 -7.97 9.33
CA ALA A 119 44.70 -6.60 9.05
C ALA A 119 45.86 -6.14 9.95
N LEU A 120 45.83 -6.46 11.24
CA LEU A 120 46.90 -6.13 12.19
C LEU A 120 48.23 -6.80 11.81
N LYS A 121 48.20 -8.07 11.38
CA LYS A 121 49.40 -8.79 10.91
C LYS A 121 50.01 -8.17 9.65
N ILE A 122 49.18 -7.65 8.74
CA ILE A 122 49.64 -6.96 7.53
C ILE A 122 50.32 -5.64 7.89
N THR A 123 49.79 -4.89 8.85
CA THR A 123 50.43 -3.65 9.32
C THR A 123 51.75 -3.89 10.06
N GLU A 124 51.88 -5.00 10.80
CA GLU A 124 53.13 -5.36 11.49
C GLU A 124 54.22 -5.85 10.52
N THR A 125 53.86 -6.37 9.35
CA THR A 125 54.82 -6.87 8.34
C THR A 125 55.13 -5.84 7.24
N GLY A 126 54.45 -4.69 7.26
CA GLY A 126 54.62 -3.61 6.27
C GLY A 126 55.67 -2.56 6.64
N ASP A 127 56.26 -2.62 7.85
CA ASP A 127 57.22 -1.62 8.36
C ASP A 127 58.70 -2.07 8.22
N ASP A 128 58.95 -3.27 7.68
CA ASP A 128 60.31 -3.83 7.52
C ASP A 128 60.91 -3.64 6.10
N ASN A 129 60.37 -2.73 5.28
CA ASN A 129 60.99 -2.35 4.01
C ASN A 129 60.83 -0.84 3.70
N GLU A 130 61.69 -0.03 4.30
CA GLU A 130 62.19 1.19 3.66
C GLU A 130 63.74 1.19 3.66
N PRO A 131 64.37 1.69 2.59
CA PRO A 131 65.78 1.50 2.24
C PRO A 131 66.80 2.23 3.12
#